data_AF-A0AA96L9X2-F1
#
_entry.id   AF-A0AA96L9X2-F1
#
_cell.length_a   1.000
_cell.length_b   1.000
_cell.length_c   1.000
_cell.angle_alpha   90.00
_cell.angle_beta   90.00
_cell.angle_gamma   90.00
#
_symmetry.space_group_name_H-M   'P 1'
#
loop_
_entity.id
_entity.type
_entity.pdbx_description
1 polymer ?
#
loop_
_entity_poly.entity_id
_entity_poly.type
_entity_poly.pdbx_seq_one_letter_code
_entity_poly.pdbx_strand_id
1 'polypeptide(L)' 'MAEPQHPQMPVCGHDQIVYIREMVEWHEWMANRSEPGDRYHWERARSFQKLLENPVESLDTQYY' A
#
# COMPACT_ATOMS: atom_id res chain seq x y z
N MET A 1 27.18 -5.12 8.60
CA MET A 1 26.37 -5.00 7.39
C MET A 1 24.96 -4.69 7.86
N ALA A 2 24.36 -3.56 7.50
CA ALA A 2 23.01 -3.24 7.92
C ALA A 2 22.04 -4.20 7.21
N GLU A 3 21.21 -4.93 7.97
CA GLU A 3 20.07 -5.64 7.40
C GLU A 3 19.27 -4.67 6.53
N PRO A 4 18.77 -5.08 5.35
CA PRO A 4 17.90 -4.22 4.57
C PRO A 4 16.68 -3.94 5.44
N GLN A 5 16.58 -2.70 5.94
CA GLN A 5 15.47 -2.27 6.78
C GLN A 5 14.17 -2.63 6.06
N HIS A 6 13.48 -3.62 6.59
CA HIS A 6 12.19 -4.04 6.10
C HIS A 6 11.28 -2.81 6.20
N PRO A 7 10.59 -2.38 5.13
CA PRO A 7 9.63 -1.31 5.26
C PRO A 7 8.54 -1.82 6.21
N GLN A 8 8.41 -1.16 7.37
CA GLN A 8 7.32 -1.45 8.29
C GLN A 8 6.01 -1.03 7.65
N MET A 9 4.93 -1.73 8.00
CA MET A 9 3.60 -1.35 7.52
C MET A 9 3.33 0.10 7.94
N PRO A 10 3.02 1.00 7.00
CA PRO A 10 2.73 2.39 7.31
C PRO A 10 1.58 2.49 8.30
N VAL A 11 1.67 3.43 9.23
CA VAL A 11 0.58 3.73 10.17
C VAL A 11 -0.16 4.94 9.65
N CYS A 12 -1.49 4.90 9.65
CA CYS A 12 -2.31 6.03 9.22
C CYS A 12 -2.00 7.26 10.07
N GLY A 13 -1.26 8.20 9.49
CA GLY A 13 -0.91 9.48 10.10
C GLY A 13 -1.92 10.58 9.79
N HIS A 14 -1.54 11.84 10.01
CA HIS A 14 -2.40 13.00 9.73
C HIS A 14 -2.59 13.29 8.24
N ASP A 15 -1.64 12.88 7.38
CA ASP A 15 -1.73 13.10 5.93
C ASP A 15 -2.11 11.79 5.23
N GLN A 16 -3.37 11.76 4.77
CA GLN A 16 -3.94 10.60 4.09
C GLN A 16 -3.25 10.29 2.76
N ILE A 17 -2.80 11.31 2.02
CA ILE A 17 -2.13 11.11 0.73
C ILE A 17 -0.74 10.50 0.93
N VAL A 18 -0.01 10.99 1.93
CA VAL A 18 1.29 10.41 2.32
C VAL A 18 1.12 8.96 2.77
N TYR A 19 0.14 8.69 3.63
CA TYR A 19 -0.14 7.33 4.10
C TYR A 19 -0.48 6.37 2.94
N ILE A 20 -1.34 6.78 2.01
CA ILE A 20 -1.71 5.94 0.86
C ILE A 20 -0.48 5.68 -0.04
N ARG A 21 0.39 6.68 -0.25
CA ARG A 21 1.64 6.48 -1.02
C ARG A 21 2.56 5.46 -0.37
N GLU A 22 2.79 5.59 0.93
CA GLU A 22 3.61 4.64 1.68
C GLU A 22 3.01 3.23 1.63
N MET A 23 1.68 3.10 1.64
CA MET A 23 1.00 1.81 1.50
C MET A 23 1.19 1.17 0.12
N VAL A 24 1.21 1.95 -0.96
CA VAL A 24 1.55 1.44 -2.30
C VAL A 24 2.96 0.84 -2.29
N GLU A 25 3.94 1.63 -1.84
CA GLU A 25 5.35 1.22 -1.83
C GLU A 25 5.58 -0.03 -0.96
N TRP A 26 4.92 -0.10 0.20
CA TRP A 26 5.00 -1.26 1.09
C TRP A 26 4.43 -2.53 0.44
N HIS A 27 3.26 -2.43 -0.18
CA HIS A 27 2.63 -3.56 -0.85
C HIS A 27 3.43 -4.02 -2.09
N GLU A 28 3.98 -3.11 -2.89
CA GLU A 28 4.86 -3.48 -4.01
C GLU A 28 6.14 -4.18 -3.53
N TRP A 29 6.73 -3.71 -2.43
CA TRP A 29 7.91 -4.33 -1.84
C TRP A 29 7.62 -5.76 -1.35
N MET A 30 6.48 -5.97 -0.67
CA MET A 30 6.04 -7.29 -0.23
C MET A 30 5.74 -8.23 -1.41
N ALA A 31 5.05 -7.73 -2.43
CA ALA A 31 4.69 -8.50 -3.61
C ALA A 31 5.90 -9.01 -4.40
N ASN A 32 7.00 -8.24 -4.41
CA ASN A 32 8.24 -8.61 -5.10
C ASN A 32 9.12 -9.58 -4.31
N ARG A 33 8.91 -9.75 -2.99
CA ARG A 33 9.79 -10.56 -2.12
C ARG A 33 9.15 -11.84 -1.62
N SER A 34 7.83 -11.93 -1.64
CA SER A 34 7.12 -13.18 -1.38
C SER A 34 7.18 -14.07 -2.62
N GLU A 35 7.87 -15.22 -2.56
CA GLU A 35 7.69 -16.28 -3.56
C GLU A 35 6.42 -17.09 -3.26
N PRO A 36 5.55 -17.39 -4.24
CA PRO A 36 5.40 -16.76 -5.55
C PRO A 36 4.55 -15.49 -5.41
N GLY A 37 5.01 -14.40 -6.06
CA GLY A 37 4.49 -13.03 -5.97
C GLY A 37 3.06 -12.94 -5.45
N ASP A 38 2.94 -12.59 -4.17
CA ASP A 38 1.68 -12.65 -3.45
C ASP A 38 0.67 -11.71 -4.11
N ARG A 39 -0.24 -12.30 -4.90
CA ARG A 39 -1.24 -11.59 -5.70
C ARG A 39 -2.04 -10.63 -4.84
N TYR A 40 -2.21 -10.95 -3.56
CA TYR A 40 -2.81 -10.07 -2.58
C TYR A 40 -2.09 -8.73 -2.51
N HIS A 41 -0.76 -8.74 -2.34
CA HIS A 41 0.01 -7.50 -2.22
C HIS A 41 -0.02 -6.68 -3.53
N TRP A 42 0.00 -7.32 -4.71
CA TRP A 42 -0.19 -6.61 -5.98
C TRP A 42 -1.58 -5.98 -6.13
N GLU A 43 -2.64 -6.70 -5.76
CA GLU A 43 -4.02 -6.21 -5.82
C GLU A 43 -4.22 -5.02 -4.85
N ARG A 44 -3.58 -5.06 -3.68
CA ARG A 44 -3.64 -3.99 -2.68
C ARG A 44 -2.84 -2.76 -3.12
N ALA A 45 -1.63 -2.92 -3.64
CA ALA A 45 -0.86 -1.80 -4.22
C ALA A 45 -1.67 -1.08 -5.30
N ARG A 46 -2.28 -1.82 -6.22
CA ARG A 46 -3.13 -1.25 -7.28
C ARG A 46 -4.39 -0.55 -6.73
N SER A 47 -4.97 -1.08 -5.66
CA SER A 47 -6.11 -0.44 -4.99
C SER A 47 -5.72 0.92 -4.41
N PHE A 48 -4.62 0.97 -3.64
CA PHE A 48 -4.11 2.23 -3.06
C PHE A 48 -3.68 3.23 -4.13
N GLN A 49 -3.08 2.76 -5.24
CA GLN A 49 -2.71 3.63 -6.36
C GLN A 49 -3.94 4.32 -6.97
N LYS A 50 -5.06 3.60 -7.14
CA LYS A 50 -6.33 4.21 -7.59
C LYS A 50 -6.86 5.26 -6.62
N LEU A 51 -6.63 5.10 -5.31
CA LEU A 51 -7.03 6.10 -4.32
C LEU A 51 -6.21 7.39 -4.43
N LEU A 52 -4.95 7.30 -4.87
CA LEU A 52 -4.13 8.49 -5.17
C LEU A 52 -4.59 9.21 -6.44
N GLU A 53 -5.02 8.46 -7.44
CA GLU A 53 -5.52 9.02 -8.71
C GLU A 53 -6.91 9.64 -8.55
N ASN A 54 -7.77 9.07 -7.69
CA ASN A 54 -9.13 9.55 -7.42
C ASN A 54 -9.42 9.63 -5.90
N PRO A 55 -8.94 10.67 -5.22
CA PRO A 55 -9.14 10.81 -3.76
C PRO A 55 -10.60 11.00 -3.33
N VAL A 56 -11.51 11.30 -4.28
CA VAL A 56 -12.92 11.64 -4.03
C VAL A 56 -13.84 10.40 -3.88
N GLU A 57 -13.49 9.23 -4.43
CA GLU A 57 -14.39 8.05 -4.44
C GLU A 57 -14.06 6.99 -3.38
N SER A 58 -12.97 7.16 -2.63
CA SER A 58 -12.44 6.10 -1.76
C SER A 58 -13.12 5.94 -0.40
N LEU A 59 -13.91 6.91 0.05
CA LEU A 59 -14.49 6.89 1.40
C LEU A 59 -15.81 6.13 1.49
N ASP A 60 -16.41 5.73 0.37
CA ASP A 60 -17.79 5.20 0.35
C ASP A 60 -17.89 3.67 0.11
N THR A 61 -16.80 2.98 -0.24
CA THR A 61 -16.91 1.60 -0.79
C THR A 61 -16.20 0.48 -0.03
N GLN A 62 -15.89 0.64 1.27
CA GLN A 62 -15.35 -0.47 2.08
C GLN A 62 -16.12 -0.82 3.36
N TYR A 63 -17.38 -0.38 3.49
CA TYR A 63 -18.28 -0.89 4.53
C TYR A 63 -19.62 -1.33 3.93
N TYR A 64 -19.68 -2.54 3.37
CA TYR A 64 -20.90 -3.35 3.27
C TYR A 64 -20.55 -4.84 3.24
#